data_AF-A0A1X7T8N0-F1
#
_entry.id   AF-A0A1X7T8N0-F1
#
_cell.length_a   1.000
_cell.length_b   1.000
_cell.length_c   1.000
_cell.angle_alpha   90.00
_cell.angle_beta   90.00
_cell.angle_gamma   90.00
#
_symmetry.space_group_name_H-M   'P 1'
#
loop_
_entity.id
_entity.type
_entity.pdbx_description
1 polymer ?
#
loop_
_entity_poly.entity_id
_entity_poly.type
_entity_poly.pdbx_seq_one_letter_code
_entity_poly.pdbx_strand_id
1 'polypeptide(L)'
;MNLSSCRVAFYRGDHEEAVRLLGLQDPEVLHRDEPDLLYYSISNGWLDVTRDLVISYHFDPHKYYNDGFSNKRESCLYTAAKGNHVDIVEYLIKECDCDPMMRTTTTEHGSVPNLHYVAREGLLDVLKCMVMNINGHIIDEQYHDTTNNGRTVLHCAVKHIDVVEYLINECNCDIMTPDKVGDTILHDAAREGSLKVMKYLINTHHYNLTTTNNNDRT
;
A
#
# COMPACT_ATOMS: atom_id res chain seq x y z
N MET A 1 -16.00 -2.91 26.36
CA MET A 1 -14.62 -2.57 26.78
C MET A 1 -14.62 -1.11 27.17
N ASN A 2 -14.13 -0.76 28.37
CA ASN A 2 -13.89 0.64 28.71
C ASN A 2 -12.56 1.01 28.07
N LEU A 3 -12.57 1.89 27.08
CA LEU A 3 -11.33 2.40 26.48
C LEU A 3 -10.63 3.28 27.53
N SER A 4 -9.32 3.17 27.65
CA SER A 4 -8.58 4.17 28.44
C SER A 4 -8.78 5.55 27.82
N SER A 5 -8.60 6.61 28.61
CA SER A 5 -8.65 7.97 28.07
C SER A 5 -7.64 8.18 26.94
N CYS A 6 -6.47 7.53 27.00
CA CYS A 6 -5.42 7.63 25.97
C CYS A 6 -5.91 7.07 24.63
N ARG A 7 -6.37 5.81 24.63
CA ARG A 7 -6.94 5.15 23.45
C ARG A 7 -8.11 5.92 22.84
N VAL A 8 -8.95 6.55 23.67
CA VAL A 8 -10.06 7.39 23.18
C VAL A 8 -9.56 8.61 22.41
N ALA A 9 -8.49 9.27 22.88
CA ALA A 9 -7.94 10.44 22.18
C ALA A 9 -7.39 10.07 20.79
N PHE A 10 -6.66 8.96 20.71
CA PHE A 10 -6.19 8.39 19.43
C PHE A 10 -7.35 8.06 18.49
N TYR A 11 -8.37 7.35 19.00
CA TYR A 11 -9.54 6.99 18.21
C TYR A 11 -10.33 8.21 17.69
N ARG A 12 -10.41 9.28 18.48
CA ARG A 12 -11.10 10.52 18.10
C ARG A 12 -10.29 11.43 17.20
N GLY A 13 -9.00 11.12 16.97
CA GLY A 13 -8.12 12.00 16.21
C GLY A 13 -7.77 13.30 16.94
N ASP A 14 -7.78 13.30 18.28
CA ASP A 14 -7.36 14.44 19.08
C ASP A 14 -5.85 14.35 19.36
N HIS A 15 -5.04 14.96 18.50
CA HIS A 15 -3.57 14.87 18.54
C HIS A 15 -3.00 15.46 19.83
N GLU A 16 -3.47 16.65 20.24
CA GLU A 16 -2.94 17.33 21.44
C GLU A 16 -3.22 16.51 22.70
N GLU A 17 -4.45 16.00 22.84
CA GLU A 17 -4.80 15.17 23.98
C GLU A 17 -4.11 13.81 23.92
N ALA A 18 -3.93 13.23 22.73
CA ALA A 18 -3.19 11.98 22.54
C ALA A 18 -1.74 12.13 23.00
N VAL A 19 -1.03 13.18 22.59
CA VAL A 19 0.35 13.47 23.02
C VAL A 19 0.40 13.69 24.54
N ARG A 20 -0.54 14.47 25.09
CA ARG A 20 -0.59 14.74 26.54
C ARG A 20 -0.80 13.47 27.35
N LEU A 21 -1.72 12.60 26.93
CA LEU A 21 -2.06 11.37 27.64
C LEU A 21 -1.02 10.27 27.42
N LEU A 22 -0.37 10.22 26.25
CA LEU A 22 0.71 9.29 25.95
C LEU A 22 1.87 9.49 26.92
N GLY A 23 2.29 10.74 27.15
CA GLY A 23 3.36 11.08 28.11
C GLY A 23 3.08 10.74 29.59
N LEU A 24 1.86 10.29 29.92
CA LEU A 24 1.49 9.80 31.25
C LEU A 24 1.49 8.26 31.34
N GLN A 25 1.71 7.55 30.24
CA GLN A 25 1.69 6.09 30.20
C GLN A 25 3.04 5.50 30.61
N ASP A 26 3.01 4.27 31.12
CA ASP A 26 4.21 3.48 31.40
C ASP A 26 4.69 2.80 30.09
N PRO A 27 5.90 3.15 29.58
CA PRO A 27 6.42 2.58 28.34
C PRO A 27 6.55 1.06 28.31
N GLU A 28 6.77 0.43 29.47
CA GLU A 28 7.04 -1.01 29.55
C GLU A 28 5.79 -1.87 29.35
N VAL A 29 4.60 -1.30 29.57
CA VAL A 29 3.32 -2.03 29.53
C VAL A 29 2.36 -1.53 28.46
N LEU A 30 2.52 -0.29 27.97
CA LEU A 30 1.56 0.31 27.04
C LEU A 30 1.33 -0.53 25.79
N HIS A 31 2.39 -1.07 25.18
CA HIS A 31 2.29 -1.90 23.97
C HIS A 31 1.48 -3.19 24.18
N ARG A 32 1.42 -3.70 25.43
CA ARG A 32 0.65 -4.89 25.80
C ARG A 32 -0.82 -4.54 26.03
N ASP A 33 -1.06 -3.41 26.69
CA ASP A 33 -2.40 -3.01 27.13
C ASP A 33 -3.19 -2.34 26.01
N GLU A 34 -2.52 -1.57 25.15
CA GLU A 34 -3.12 -0.81 24.04
C GLU A 34 -2.34 -1.02 22.74
N PRO A 35 -2.30 -2.27 22.22
CA PRO A 35 -1.51 -2.59 21.04
C PRO A 35 -1.96 -1.82 19.79
N ASP A 36 -3.19 -1.31 19.74
CA ASP A 36 -3.75 -0.60 18.59
C ASP A 36 -3.39 0.90 18.51
N LEU A 37 -2.66 1.47 19.48
CA LEU A 37 -2.23 2.87 19.39
C LEU A 37 -1.32 3.15 18.18
N LEU A 38 -0.45 2.20 17.81
CA LEU A 38 0.37 2.35 16.62
C LEU A 38 -0.49 2.38 15.35
N TYR A 39 -1.57 1.60 15.29
CA TYR A 39 -2.52 1.68 14.18
C TYR A 39 -3.17 3.06 14.09
N TYR A 40 -3.66 3.60 15.21
CA TYR A 40 -4.36 4.89 15.19
C TYR A 40 -3.44 6.07 14.87
N SER A 41 -2.23 6.11 15.44
CA SER A 41 -1.26 7.16 15.11
C SER A 41 -0.94 7.18 13.61
N ILE A 42 -0.71 6.01 13.02
CA ILE A 42 -0.46 5.87 11.59
C ILE A 42 -1.70 6.26 10.78
N SER A 43 -2.88 5.75 11.13
CA SER A 43 -4.14 6.04 10.42
C SER A 43 -4.47 7.53 10.42
N ASN A 44 -4.17 8.23 11.53
CA ASN A 44 -4.37 9.67 11.68
C ASN A 44 -3.25 10.53 11.05
N GLY A 45 -2.17 9.93 10.55
CA GLY A 45 -1.06 10.68 9.95
C GLY A 45 -0.13 11.36 10.96
N TRP A 46 -0.04 10.85 12.19
CA TRP A 46 0.75 11.44 13.26
C TRP A 46 2.17 10.85 13.29
N LEU A 47 3.05 11.37 12.44
CA LEU A 47 4.42 10.87 12.34
C LEU A 47 5.21 11.02 13.64
N ASP A 48 5.02 12.11 14.37
CA ASP A 48 5.66 12.37 15.67
C ASP A 48 5.27 11.31 16.70
N VAL A 49 3.97 11.04 16.84
CA VAL A 49 3.44 10.02 17.75
C VAL A 49 3.83 8.62 17.29
N THR A 50 3.81 8.34 15.98
CA THR A 50 4.23 7.06 15.40
C THR A 50 5.69 6.75 15.78
N ARG A 51 6.58 7.74 15.60
CA ARG A 51 7.99 7.63 16.00
C ARG A 51 8.15 7.36 17.49
N ASP A 52 7.44 8.12 18.32
CA ASP A 52 7.52 7.97 19.77
C ASP A 52 7.04 6.58 20.21
N LEU A 53 5.93 6.09 19.65
CA LEU A 53 5.42 4.74 19.93
C LEU A 53 6.42 3.64 19.56
N VAL A 54 7.10 3.75 18.41
CA VAL A 54 8.10 2.76 17.98
C VAL A 54 9.36 2.83 18.85
N ILE A 55 9.88 4.03 19.10
CA ILE A 55 11.18 4.24 19.75
C ILE A 55 11.07 4.12 21.28
N SER A 56 10.16 4.89 21.87
CA SER A 56 10.04 5.07 23.32
C SER A 56 9.13 4.02 23.96
N TYR A 57 8.09 3.56 23.25
CA TYR A 57 7.12 2.59 23.78
C TYR A 57 7.27 1.18 23.17
N HIS A 58 8.31 0.97 22.36
CA HIS A 58 8.71 -0.32 21.82
C HIS A 58 7.63 -1.06 21.03
N PHE A 59 6.73 -0.33 20.35
CA PHE A 59 5.81 -0.93 19.41
C PHE A 59 6.59 -1.46 18.20
N ASP A 60 6.19 -2.64 17.70
CA ASP A 60 6.87 -3.31 16.59
C ASP A 60 6.17 -3.01 15.26
N PRO A 61 6.76 -2.16 14.39
CA PRO A 61 6.14 -1.75 13.13
C PRO A 61 6.01 -2.89 12.11
N HIS A 62 6.67 -4.03 12.32
CA HIS A 62 6.58 -5.21 11.45
C HIS A 62 5.36 -6.08 11.73
N LYS A 63 4.63 -5.82 12.82
CA LYS A 63 3.41 -6.54 13.15
C LYS A 63 2.21 -6.01 12.38
N TYR A 64 1.17 -6.84 12.38
CA TYR A 64 -0.14 -6.47 11.85
C TYR A 64 -1.04 -6.03 13.01
N TYR A 65 -1.70 -4.89 12.86
CA TYR A 65 -2.53 -4.26 13.86
C TYR A 65 -4.00 -4.28 13.44
N ASN A 66 -4.89 -4.31 14.43
CA ASN A 66 -6.34 -4.29 14.22
C ASN A 66 -6.86 -2.85 14.39
N ASP A 67 -7.88 -2.48 13.62
CA ASP A 67 -8.63 -1.23 13.77
C ASP A 67 -9.48 -1.17 15.05
N GLY A 68 -9.60 -2.27 15.78
CA GLY A 68 -10.39 -2.39 17.01
C GLY A 68 -11.87 -2.67 16.79
N PHE A 69 -12.33 -2.71 15.54
CA PHE A 69 -13.74 -2.89 15.15
C PHE A 69 -13.98 -4.14 14.29
N SER A 70 -12.97 -4.59 13.57
CA SER A 70 -13.03 -5.74 12.68
C SER A 70 -12.09 -6.86 13.14
N ASN A 71 -12.12 -8.01 12.45
CA ASN A 71 -11.12 -9.06 12.65
C ASN A 71 -9.95 -8.94 11.67
N LYS A 72 -9.90 -7.85 10.89
CA LYS A 72 -8.84 -7.63 9.90
C LYS A 72 -7.60 -7.09 10.61
N ARG A 73 -6.43 -7.47 10.10
CA ARG A 73 -5.15 -6.96 10.57
C ARG A 73 -4.39 -6.35 9.42
N GLU A 74 -4.01 -5.10 9.57
CA GLU A 74 -3.31 -4.31 8.56
C GLU A 74 -1.86 -4.12 9.02
N SER A 75 -0.91 -4.15 8.09
CA SER A 75 0.46 -3.77 8.41
C SER A 75 0.55 -2.25 8.54
N CYS A 76 1.57 -1.76 9.25
CA CYS A 76 1.83 -0.33 9.37
C CYS A 76 1.96 0.37 8.01
N LEU A 77 2.68 -0.25 7.05
CA LEU A 77 2.80 0.30 5.69
C LEU A 77 1.47 0.36 4.95
N TYR A 78 0.59 -0.64 5.12
CA TYR A 78 -0.73 -0.60 4.49
C TYR A 78 -1.60 0.50 5.09
N THR A 79 -1.62 0.63 6.41
CA THR A 79 -2.37 1.70 7.06
C THR A 79 -1.86 3.09 6.64
N ALA A 80 -0.54 3.29 6.58
CA ALA A 80 0.06 4.55 6.14
C ALA A 80 -0.27 4.85 4.68
N ALA A 81 -0.14 3.87 3.79
CA ALA A 81 -0.48 4.00 2.38
C ALA A 81 -1.97 4.31 2.15
N LYS A 82 -2.87 3.59 2.84
CA LYS A 82 -4.32 3.82 2.80
C LYS A 82 -4.72 5.23 3.26
N GLY A 83 -3.98 5.78 4.23
CA GLY A 83 -4.12 7.17 4.66
C GLY A 83 -3.42 8.20 3.77
N ASN A 84 -2.67 7.76 2.75
CA ASN A 84 -1.80 8.59 1.91
C ASN A 84 -0.74 9.38 2.71
N HIS A 85 -0.24 8.80 3.80
CA HIS A 85 0.75 9.42 4.70
C HIS A 85 2.17 9.09 4.24
N VAL A 86 2.64 9.81 3.21
CA VAL A 86 3.93 9.56 2.53
C VAL A 86 5.12 9.65 3.49
N ASP A 87 5.07 10.55 4.46
CA ASP A 87 6.10 10.77 5.46
C ASP A 87 6.21 9.59 6.45
N ILE A 88 5.08 8.99 6.83
CA ILE A 88 5.04 7.76 7.64
C ILE A 88 5.50 6.56 6.81
N VAL A 89 5.11 6.47 5.53
CA VAL A 89 5.62 5.41 4.63
C VAL A 89 7.14 5.49 4.52
N GLU A 90 7.70 6.69 4.33
CA GLU A 90 9.14 6.90 4.26
C GLU A 90 9.83 6.50 5.58
N TYR A 91 9.29 6.92 6.72
CA TYR A 91 9.77 6.54 8.04
C TYR A 91 9.82 5.02 8.23
N LEU A 92 8.71 4.34 7.97
CA LEU A 92 8.59 2.89 8.14
C LEU A 92 9.58 2.12 7.26
N ILE A 93 9.84 2.57 6.03
CA ILE A 93 10.78 1.89 5.13
C ILE A 93 12.23 2.20 5.50
N LYS A 94 12.58 3.48 5.64
CA LYS A 94 13.98 3.91 5.76
C LYS A 94 14.54 3.81 7.17
N GLU A 95 13.70 4.01 8.18
CA GLU A 95 14.13 4.05 9.58
C GLU A 95 13.70 2.80 10.35
N CYS A 96 12.64 2.10 9.90
CA CYS A 96 12.17 0.86 10.54
C CYS A 96 12.42 -0.41 9.72
N ASP A 97 13.05 -0.34 8.54
CA ASP A 97 13.34 -1.48 7.67
C ASP A 97 12.11 -2.33 7.28
N CYS A 98 10.90 -1.72 7.26
CA CYS A 98 9.69 -2.43 6.84
C CYS A 98 9.74 -2.75 5.34
N ASP A 99 9.52 -4.01 4.98
CA ASP A 99 9.47 -4.47 3.59
C ASP A 99 8.28 -3.85 2.83
N PRO A 100 8.50 -2.96 1.85
CA PRO A 100 7.40 -2.36 1.08
C PRO A 100 6.67 -3.39 0.20
N MET A 101 7.26 -4.55 -0.06
CA MET A 101 6.63 -5.64 -0.81
C MET A 101 5.78 -6.56 0.08
N MET A 102 5.65 -6.23 1.37
CA MET A 102 4.82 -7.00 2.28
C MET A 102 3.38 -7.17 1.76
N ARG A 103 2.82 -8.35 1.99
CA ARG A 103 1.46 -8.66 1.56
C ARG A 103 0.44 -8.18 2.58
N THR A 104 -0.67 -7.67 2.07
CA THR A 104 -1.87 -7.44 2.88
C THR A 104 -2.41 -8.78 3.35
N THR A 105 -2.86 -8.88 4.61
CA THR A 105 -3.31 -10.18 5.12
C THR A 105 -4.78 -10.48 4.81
N THR A 106 -5.61 -9.45 4.57
CA THR A 106 -7.08 -9.60 4.51
C THR A 106 -7.80 -8.40 3.84
N THR A 107 -7.50 -8.08 2.57
CA THR A 107 -8.39 -7.19 1.82
C THR A 107 -9.64 -7.95 1.37
N GLU A 108 -10.72 -7.24 1.01
CA GLU A 108 -11.87 -7.85 0.31
C GLU A 108 -11.47 -8.51 -1.03
N HIS A 109 -10.28 -8.17 -1.52
CA HIS A 109 -9.68 -8.68 -2.75
C HIS A 109 -8.62 -9.75 -2.52
N GLY A 110 -8.42 -10.21 -1.28
CA GLY A 110 -7.42 -11.21 -0.92
C GLY A 110 -6.08 -10.62 -0.46
N SER A 111 -5.01 -11.43 -0.56
CA SER A 111 -3.66 -11.09 -0.09
C SER A 111 -2.82 -10.58 -1.25
N VAL A 112 -2.83 -9.26 -1.42
CA VAL A 112 -2.09 -8.55 -2.48
C VAL A 112 -0.84 -7.88 -1.90
N PRO A 113 0.28 -7.78 -2.64
CA PRO A 113 1.38 -6.90 -2.25
C PRO A 113 0.88 -5.46 -2.05
N ASN A 114 1.47 -4.73 -1.09
CA ASN A 114 1.04 -3.37 -0.77
C ASN A 114 1.02 -2.44 -2.01
N LEU A 115 2.04 -2.55 -2.87
CA LEU A 115 2.13 -1.77 -4.12
C LEU A 115 0.92 -1.90 -5.03
N HIS A 116 0.27 -3.06 -5.10
CA HIS A 116 -0.91 -3.25 -5.95
C HIS A 116 -2.07 -2.38 -5.50
N TYR A 117 -2.26 -2.25 -4.19
CA TYR A 117 -3.25 -1.34 -3.62
C TYR A 117 -2.88 0.11 -3.96
N VAL A 118 -1.65 0.52 -3.67
CA VAL A 118 -1.15 1.88 -3.92
C VAL A 118 -1.33 2.28 -5.40
N ALA A 119 -0.98 1.39 -6.33
CA ALA A 119 -1.15 1.63 -7.76
C ALA A 119 -2.62 1.69 -8.18
N ARG A 120 -3.46 0.82 -7.62
CA ARG A 120 -4.91 0.78 -7.89
C ARG A 120 -5.65 2.03 -7.42
N GLU A 121 -5.22 2.60 -6.30
CA GLU A 121 -5.81 3.83 -5.76
C GLU A 121 -5.15 5.11 -6.33
N GLY A 122 -4.13 4.97 -7.18
CA GLY A 122 -3.49 6.11 -7.83
C GLY A 122 -2.56 6.93 -6.93
N LEU A 123 -2.01 6.32 -5.87
CA LEU A 123 -1.21 7.02 -4.86
C LEU A 123 0.25 7.15 -5.33
N LEU A 124 0.48 8.00 -6.34
CA LEU A 124 1.77 8.11 -7.03
C LEU A 124 2.94 8.44 -6.10
N ASP A 125 2.77 9.34 -5.14
CA ASP A 125 3.86 9.75 -4.25
C ASP A 125 4.22 8.65 -3.24
N VAL A 126 3.22 7.92 -2.73
CA VAL A 126 3.45 6.71 -1.92
C VAL A 126 4.14 5.64 -2.76
N LEU A 127 3.71 5.42 -4.00
CA LEU A 127 4.31 4.46 -4.92
C LEU A 127 5.79 4.78 -5.17
N LYS A 128 6.10 6.04 -5.50
CA LYS A 128 7.48 6.50 -5.68
C LYS A 128 8.31 6.26 -4.43
N CYS A 129 7.78 6.61 -3.26
CA CYS A 129 8.47 6.38 -1.99
C CYS A 129 8.76 4.89 -1.77
N MET A 130 7.79 4.01 -2.02
CA MET A 130 8.00 2.56 -1.89
C MET A 130 9.01 1.99 -2.89
N VAL A 131 8.91 2.38 -4.17
CA VAL A 131 9.75 1.82 -5.25
C VAL A 131 11.20 2.31 -5.19
N MET A 132 11.43 3.59 -4.85
CA MET A 132 12.79 4.14 -4.72
C MET A 132 13.63 3.39 -3.69
N ASN A 133 13.01 2.77 -2.69
CA ASN A 133 13.69 2.07 -1.61
C ASN A 133 13.92 0.57 -1.88
N ILE A 134 13.50 0.02 -3.03
CA ILE A 134 13.67 -1.40 -3.41
C ILE A 134 14.45 -1.64 -4.71
N ASN A 135 15.32 -0.70 -5.09
CA ASN A 135 16.13 -0.76 -6.32
C ASN A 135 15.33 -0.86 -7.63
N GLY A 136 14.05 -0.48 -7.66
CA GLY A 136 13.26 -0.23 -8.89
C GLY A 136 13.00 -1.43 -9.83
N HIS A 137 13.72 -2.55 -9.71
CA HIS A 137 13.84 -3.57 -10.76
C HIS A 137 12.94 -4.80 -10.59
N ILE A 138 12.09 -4.86 -9.56
CA ILE A 138 11.41 -6.11 -9.20
C ILE A 138 9.93 -5.85 -8.94
N ILE A 139 9.12 -5.63 -9.99
CA ILE A 139 7.66 -5.54 -9.81
C ILE A 139 6.85 -6.54 -10.63
N ASP A 140 7.38 -7.10 -11.72
CA ASP A 140 6.53 -7.85 -12.65
C ASP A 140 6.46 -9.36 -12.38
N GLU A 141 7.57 -10.10 -12.31
CA GLU A 141 7.50 -11.58 -12.25
C GLU A 141 7.36 -12.18 -10.84
N GLN A 142 7.88 -11.50 -9.81
CA GLN A 142 7.88 -12.04 -8.45
C GLN A 142 6.62 -11.67 -7.65
N TYR A 143 5.93 -10.59 -8.04
CA TYR A 143 4.91 -9.95 -7.23
C TYR A 143 3.53 -9.96 -7.89
N HIS A 144 3.12 -11.12 -8.38
CA HIS A 144 1.74 -11.32 -8.81
C HIS A 144 0.80 -11.35 -7.59
N ASP A 145 -0.39 -10.74 -7.77
CA ASP A 145 -1.50 -10.95 -6.87
C ASP A 145 -1.89 -12.44 -6.89
N THR A 146 -1.82 -13.12 -5.74
CA THR A 146 -2.14 -14.55 -5.66
C THR A 146 -3.65 -14.82 -5.76
N THR A 147 -4.46 -13.81 -5.55
CA THR A 147 -5.92 -13.86 -5.36
C THR A 147 -6.73 -13.31 -6.55
N ASN A 148 -6.31 -12.22 -7.21
CA ASN A 148 -6.98 -11.73 -8.43
C ASN A 148 -6.18 -12.04 -9.69
N ASN A 149 -6.30 -13.29 -10.15
CA ASN A 149 -5.78 -13.72 -11.45
C ASN A 149 -4.29 -13.45 -11.70
N GLY A 150 -3.43 -13.32 -10.69
CA GLY A 150 -2.00 -13.08 -10.98
C GLY A 150 -1.72 -11.72 -11.60
N ARG A 151 -2.54 -10.70 -11.34
CA ARG A 151 -2.31 -9.36 -11.87
C ARG A 151 -1.00 -8.75 -11.32
N THR A 152 -0.27 -8.06 -12.18
CA THR A 152 0.90 -7.24 -11.79
C THR A 152 0.47 -5.87 -11.26
N VAL A 153 1.41 -5.10 -10.68
CA VAL A 153 1.13 -3.73 -10.25
C VAL A 153 0.64 -2.85 -11.41
N LEU A 154 1.13 -3.11 -12.63
CA LEU A 154 0.80 -2.36 -13.82
C LEU A 154 -0.66 -2.58 -14.23
N HIS A 155 -1.17 -3.81 -14.12
CA HIS A 155 -2.60 -4.09 -14.31
C HIS A 155 -3.49 -3.34 -13.31
N CYS A 156 -3.05 -3.23 -12.06
CA CYS A 156 -3.78 -2.50 -11.02
C CYS A 156 -3.83 -0.99 -11.30
N ALA A 157 -2.79 -0.42 -11.93
CA ALA A 157 -2.67 0.99 -12.23
C ALA A 157 -3.56 1.52 -13.36
N VAL A 158 -4.32 0.68 -14.08
CA VAL A 158 -4.95 1.01 -15.37
C VAL A 158 -5.89 2.24 -15.38
N LYS A 159 -6.37 2.67 -14.21
CA LYS A 159 -7.22 3.87 -14.04
C LYS A 159 -6.43 5.16 -13.82
N HIS A 160 -5.12 5.06 -13.58
CA HIS A 160 -4.22 6.13 -13.14
C HIS A 160 -3.05 6.25 -14.11
N ILE A 161 -3.22 7.09 -15.14
CA ILE A 161 -2.25 7.25 -16.23
C ILE A 161 -0.86 7.68 -15.74
N ASP A 162 -0.81 8.55 -14.72
CA ASP A 162 0.41 9.02 -14.08
C ASP A 162 1.18 7.89 -13.38
N VAL A 163 0.46 6.97 -12.74
CA VAL A 163 1.04 5.74 -12.17
C VAL A 163 1.52 4.80 -13.27
N VAL A 164 0.74 4.62 -14.35
CA VAL A 164 1.14 3.79 -15.50
C VAL A 164 2.42 4.33 -16.15
N GLU A 165 2.48 5.64 -16.41
CA GLU A 165 3.66 6.30 -16.97
C GLU A 165 4.88 6.13 -16.07
N TYR A 166 4.73 6.29 -14.75
CA TYR A 166 5.82 6.09 -13.80
C TYR A 166 6.32 4.64 -13.79
N LEU A 167 5.42 3.66 -13.69
CA LEU A 167 5.78 2.24 -13.67
C LEU A 167 6.50 1.82 -14.95
N ILE A 168 6.08 2.31 -16.11
CA ILE A 168 6.69 1.96 -17.39
C ILE A 168 8.02 2.68 -17.60
N ASN A 169 8.06 4.00 -17.40
CA ASN A 169 9.23 4.81 -17.79
C ASN A 169 10.34 4.81 -16.74
N GLU A 170 9.99 4.75 -15.47
CA GLU A 170 10.96 4.87 -14.37
C GLU A 170 11.24 3.52 -13.69
N CYS A 171 10.24 2.62 -13.66
CA CYS A 171 10.40 1.28 -13.07
C CYS A 171 10.68 0.18 -14.10
N ASN A 172 10.63 0.50 -15.40
CA ASN A 172 10.82 -0.45 -16.50
C ASN A 172 9.86 -1.66 -16.45
N CYS A 173 8.61 -1.44 -16.01
CA CYS A 173 7.63 -2.52 -15.99
C CYS A 173 7.32 -3.02 -17.42
N ASP A 174 7.28 -4.34 -17.59
CA ASP A 174 6.96 -4.97 -18.86
C ASP A 174 5.45 -4.92 -19.14
N ILE A 175 5.10 -4.14 -20.16
CA ILE A 175 3.73 -3.95 -20.63
C ILE A 175 3.11 -5.23 -21.21
N MET A 176 3.93 -6.22 -21.59
CA MET A 176 3.49 -7.48 -22.18
C MET A 176 3.32 -8.61 -21.17
N THR A 177 3.72 -8.42 -19.90
CA THR A 177 3.56 -9.44 -18.86
C THR A 177 2.07 -9.77 -18.69
N PRO A 178 1.65 -11.03 -18.90
CA PRO A 178 0.25 -11.42 -18.80
C PRO A 178 -0.15 -11.77 -17.36
N ASP A 179 -1.42 -11.60 -17.04
CA ASP A 179 -2.06 -12.21 -15.88
C ASP A 179 -2.36 -13.72 -16.13
N LYS A 180 -2.95 -14.43 -15.16
CA LYS A 180 -3.31 -15.86 -15.24
C LYS A 180 -4.33 -16.18 -16.34
N VAL A 181 -5.09 -15.20 -16.82
CA VAL A 181 -6.05 -15.35 -17.92
C VAL A 181 -5.41 -14.97 -19.26
N GLY A 182 -4.14 -14.55 -19.26
CA GLY A 182 -3.44 -14.08 -20.45
C GLY A 182 -3.74 -12.62 -20.79
N ASP A 183 -4.48 -11.91 -19.92
CA ASP A 183 -4.74 -10.49 -20.14
C ASP A 183 -3.47 -9.69 -19.86
N THR A 184 -3.25 -8.68 -20.67
CA THR A 184 -2.20 -7.67 -20.46
C THR A 184 -2.81 -6.36 -19.98
N ILE A 185 -2.00 -5.37 -19.63
CA ILE A 185 -2.50 -4.02 -19.27
C ILE A 185 -3.41 -3.43 -20.38
N LEU A 186 -3.16 -3.72 -21.66
CA LEU A 186 -3.99 -3.22 -22.74
C LEU A 186 -5.40 -3.82 -22.71
N HIS A 187 -5.53 -5.12 -22.41
CA HIS A 187 -6.83 -5.79 -22.26
C HIS A 187 -7.63 -5.16 -21.11
N ASP A 188 -6.96 -4.89 -19.99
CA ASP A 188 -7.57 -4.19 -18.86
C ASP A 188 -7.96 -2.75 -19.22
N ALA A 189 -7.12 -2.03 -19.96
CA ALA A 189 -7.40 -0.66 -20.37
C ALA A 189 -8.61 -0.57 -21.30
N ALA A 190 -8.73 -1.53 -22.23
CA ALA A 190 -9.90 -1.66 -23.10
C ALA A 190 -11.17 -1.99 -22.32
N ARG A 191 -11.09 -2.93 -21.36
CA ARG A 191 -12.21 -3.36 -20.51
C ARG A 191 -12.75 -2.23 -19.63
N GLU A 192 -11.84 -1.46 -19.02
CA GLU A 192 -12.18 -0.32 -18.16
C GLU A 192 -12.51 0.96 -18.97
N GLY A 193 -12.32 0.95 -20.30
CA GLY A 193 -12.52 2.12 -21.15
C GLY A 193 -11.49 3.24 -20.92
N SER A 194 -10.30 2.90 -20.42
CA SER A 194 -9.23 3.84 -20.09
C SER A 194 -8.51 4.34 -21.35
N LEU A 195 -9.17 5.22 -22.12
CA LEU A 195 -8.67 5.75 -23.39
C LEU A 195 -7.30 6.42 -23.28
N LYS A 196 -6.98 7.02 -22.12
CA LYS A 196 -5.67 7.66 -21.88
C LYS A 196 -4.56 6.62 -21.87
N VAL A 197 -4.74 5.55 -21.09
CA VAL A 197 -3.77 4.44 -21.00
C VAL A 197 -3.64 3.72 -22.34
N MET A 198 -4.76 3.43 -23.02
CA MET A 198 -4.71 2.82 -24.35
C MET A 198 -3.90 3.66 -25.35
N LYS A 199 -4.18 4.97 -25.44
CA LYS A 199 -3.44 5.88 -26.32
C LYS A 199 -1.96 5.92 -25.98
N TYR A 200 -1.62 5.97 -24.70
CA TYR A 200 -0.25 5.96 -24.23
C TYR A 200 0.49 4.69 -24.67
N LEU A 201 -0.08 3.51 -24.40
CA LEU A 201 0.52 2.22 -24.76
C LEU A 201 0.70 2.06 -26.27
N ILE A 202 -0.32 2.40 -27.06
CA ILE A 202 -0.30 2.23 -28.52
C ILE A 202 0.70 3.18 -29.18
N ASN A 203 0.71 4.46 -28.77
CA ASN A 203 1.50 5.48 -29.43
C ASN A 203 2.97 5.47 -29.00
N THR A 204 3.24 5.15 -27.73
CA THR A 204 4.59 5.28 -27.16
C THR A 204 5.37 3.96 -27.24
N HIS A 205 4.69 2.81 -27.20
CA HIS A 205 5.37 1.51 -27.09
C HIS A 205 5.06 0.53 -28.24
N HIS A 206 4.43 1.00 -29.33
CA HIS A 206 4.09 0.17 -30.51
C HIS A 206 3.42 -1.15 -30.14
N TYR A 207 2.51 -1.10 -29.15
CA TYR A 207 1.86 -2.27 -28.60
C TYR A 207 1.13 -3.06 -29.71
N ASN A 208 1.37 -4.37 -29.80
CA ASN A 208 0.68 -5.20 -30.77
C ASN A 208 -0.80 -5.38 -30.37
N LEU A 209 -1.68 -4.72 -31.10
CA LEU A 209 -3.14 -4.79 -30.92
C LEU A 209 -3.73 -6.17 -31.21
N THR A 210 -2.96 -7.09 -31.80
CA THR A 210 -3.42 -8.45 -32.09
C THR A 210 -3.03 -9.47 -31.02
N THR A 211 -2.39 -9.03 -29.93
CA THR A 211 -2.12 -9.93 -28.79
C THR A 211 -3.44 -10.42 -28.24
N THR A 212 -3.57 -11.74 -28.11
CA THR A 212 -4.78 -12.36 -27.56
C THR A 212 -4.50 -12.94 -26.19
N ASN A 213 -5.50 -12.90 -25.32
CA ASN A 213 -5.47 -13.63 -24.05
C ASN A 213 -5.76 -15.12 -24.24
N ASN A 214 -5.82 -15.90 -23.15
CA ASN A 214 -6.06 -17.35 -23.19
C ASN A 214 -7.47 -17.74 -23.71
N ASN A 215 -8.34 -16.77 -23.99
CA ASN A 215 -9.68 -16.95 -24.54
C ASN A 215 -9.80 -16.36 -25.97
N ASP A 216 -8.68 -16.17 -26.67
CA ASP A 216 -8.61 -15.61 -28.03
C ASP A 216 -9.19 -14.18 -28.17
N ARG A 217 -9.31 -13.45 -27.06
CA ARG A 217 -9.78 -12.05 -27.09
C ARG A 217 -8.59 -11.12 -27.33
N THR A 218 -8.72 -10.25 -28.33
CA THR A 218 -7.81 -9.12 -28.60
C THR A 218 -8.17 -7.90 -27.77
#